data_AF-A0A931HGX5-F1
#
_entry.id   AF-A0A931HGX5-F1
#
_cell.length_a   1.000
_cell.length_b   1.000
_cell.length_c   1.000
_cell.angle_alpha   90.00
_cell.angle_beta   90.00
_cell.angle_gamma   90.00
#
_symmetry.space_group_name_H-M   'P 1'
#
loop_
_entity.id
_entity.type
_entity.pdbx_description
1 polymer ?
#
loop_
_entity_poly.entity_id
_entity_poly.type
_entity_poly.pdbx_seq_one_letter_code
_entity_poly.pdbx_strand_id
1 'polypeptide(L)'
;ASPAALQGGQQSIDANPIGAGPYTLESWSRQDVIKLTRNENYYDAPLPHLDKLEIRAIIDADQRYNTLTSGGADLSMEGNWTNLTKANDAGLQNA
;
A
#
# COMPACT_ATOMS: atom_id res chain seq x y z
N ALA A 1 -4.05 -14.69 -10.33
CA ALA A 1 -5.23 -13.98 -10.88
C ALA A 1 -6.46 -14.87 -10.68
N SER A 2 -7.63 -14.30 -10.41
CA SER A 2 -8.89 -15.08 -10.32
C SER A 2 -9.27 -15.68 -11.68
N PRO A 3 -10.11 -16.72 -11.74
CA PRO A 3 -10.59 -17.29 -13.00
C PRO A 3 -11.26 -16.26 -13.92
N ALA A 4 -11.95 -15.26 -13.37
CA ALA A 4 -12.55 -14.18 -14.14
C ALA A 4 -11.51 -13.23 -14.75
N ALA A 5 -10.45 -12.89 -14.01
CA ALA A 5 -9.37 -12.03 -14.51
C ALA A 5 -8.64 -12.66 -15.71
N LEU A 6 -8.48 -13.99 -15.73
CA LEU A 6 -7.81 -14.69 -16.84
C LEU A 6 -8.55 -14.58 -18.19
N GLN A 7 -9.85 -14.26 -18.18
CA GLN A 7 -10.65 -14.11 -19.40
C GLN A 7 -10.38 -12.79 -20.14
N GLY A 8 -9.88 -11.76 -19.44
CA GLY A 8 -9.69 -10.41 -19.98
C GLY A 8 -8.34 -10.16 -20.69
N GLY A 9 -7.43 -11.13 -20.69
CA GLY A 9 -6.06 -10.96 -21.19
C GLY A 9 -5.17 -10.09 -20.29
N GLN A 10 -3.86 -10.09 -20.55
CA GLN A 10 -2.85 -9.48 -19.66
C GLN A 10 -3.11 -7.99 -19.36
N GLN A 11 -3.47 -7.20 -20.38
CA GLN A 11 -3.73 -5.76 -20.20
C GLN A 11 -4.91 -5.47 -19.26
N SER A 12 -5.96 -6.30 -19.30
CA SER A 12 -7.11 -6.14 -18.40
C SER A 12 -6.74 -6.52 -16.97
N ILE A 13 -5.92 -7.57 -16.79
CA ILE A 13 -5.39 -7.99 -15.48
C ILE A 13 -4.51 -6.89 -14.88
N ASP A 14 -3.68 -6.24 -15.69
CA ASP A 14 -2.78 -5.17 -15.23
C ASP A 14 -3.55 -3.91 -14.80
N ALA A 15 -4.65 -3.59 -15.49
CA ALA A 15 -5.46 -2.41 -15.20
C ALA A 15 -6.47 -2.64 -14.07
N ASN A 16 -7.08 -3.83 -14.00
CA ASN A 16 -8.13 -4.22 -13.05
C ASN A 16 -7.83 -5.59 -12.47
N PRO A 17 -6.79 -5.72 -11.61
CA PRO A 17 -6.44 -6.99 -11.01
C PRO A 17 -7.58 -7.51 -10.12
N ILE A 18 -8.09 -8.70 -10.44
CA ILE A 18 -9.03 -9.43 -9.59
C ILE A 18 -8.26 -10.56 -8.92
N GLY A 19 -8.10 -10.44 -7.60
CA GLY A 19 -7.42 -11.42 -6.74
C GLY A 19 -8.37 -12.04 -5.71
N ALA A 20 -7.84 -12.98 -4.92
CA ALA A 20 -8.53 -13.58 -3.76
C ALA A 20 -7.89 -13.12 -2.43
N GLY A 21 -7.16 -11.99 -2.46
CA GLY A 21 -6.48 -11.43 -1.30
C GLY A 21 -7.41 -10.64 -0.37
N PRO A 22 -6.88 -10.07 0.73
CA PRO A 22 -7.66 -9.35 1.73
C PRO A 22 -8.18 -7.99 1.27
N TYR A 23 -7.64 -7.43 0.18
CA TYR A 23 -8.08 -6.15 -0.37
C TYR A 23 -8.32 -6.22 -1.88
N THR A 24 -9.23 -5.38 -2.35
CA THR A 24 -9.61 -5.17 -3.75
C THR A 24 -9.13 -3.81 -4.22
N LEU A 25 -8.68 -3.70 -5.48
CA LEU A 25 -8.32 -2.41 -6.08
C LEU A 25 -9.55 -1.53 -6.25
N GLU A 26 -9.56 -0.36 -5.60
CA GLU A 26 -10.57 0.68 -5.80
C GLU A 26 -10.16 1.60 -6.96
N SER A 27 -8.90 2.06 -6.96
CA SER A 27 -8.36 2.88 -8.05
C SER A 27 -6.84 2.89 -8.05
N TRP A 28 -6.25 3.18 -9.22
CA TRP A 28 -4.82 3.36 -9.38
C TRP A 28 -4.49 4.60 -10.21
N SER A 29 -3.84 5.57 -9.59
CA SER A 29 -3.17 6.69 -10.26
C SER A 29 -1.69 6.33 -10.41
N ARG A 30 -1.24 6.08 -11.65
CA ARG A 30 0.16 5.65 -11.90
C ARG A 30 1.14 6.69 -11.38
N GLN A 31 2.19 6.23 -10.68
CA GLN A 31 3.23 7.07 -10.05
C GLN A 31 2.73 8.00 -8.94
N ASP A 32 1.50 7.80 -8.43
CA ASP A 32 0.92 8.62 -7.38
C ASP A 32 0.38 7.75 -6.24
N VAL A 33 -0.80 7.15 -6.42
CA VAL A 33 -1.48 6.40 -5.34
C VAL A 33 -2.22 5.17 -5.86
N ILE A 34 -2.11 4.08 -5.09
CA ILE A 34 -2.96 2.89 -5.20
C ILE A 34 -3.93 2.92 -4.03
N LYS A 35 -5.24 2.90 -4.32
CA LYS A 35 -6.29 2.82 -3.30
C LYS A 35 -6.90 1.44 -3.29
N LEU A 36 -6.94 0.84 -2.11
CA LEU A 36 -7.46 -0.50 -1.87
C LEU A 36 -8.58 -0.45 -0.83
N THR A 37 -9.59 -1.29 -1.01
CA THR A 37 -10.70 -1.47 -0.05
C THR A 37 -10.74 -2.91 0.44
N ARG A 38 -11.21 -3.12 1.67
CA ARG A 38 -11.41 -4.45 2.26
C ARG A 38 -12.18 -5.36 1.28
N ASN A 39 -11.71 -6.58 1.12
CA ASN A 39 -12.46 -7.62 0.42
C ASN A 39 -13.44 -8.29 1.42
N GLU A 40 -14.72 -7.94 1.33
CA GLU A 40 -15.79 -8.52 2.16
C GLU A 40 -15.93 -10.05 2.03
N ASN A 41 -15.40 -10.62 0.94
CA ASN A 41 -15.41 -12.06 0.67
C ASN A 41 -14.06 -12.72 0.97
N TYR A 42 -13.19 -12.10 1.76
CA TYR A 42 -11.92 -12.70 2.15
C TYR A 42 -12.16 -13.97 2.97
N TYR A 43 -11.42 -15.04 2.66
CA TYR A 43 -11.68 -16.36 3.22
C TYR A 43 -11.38 -16.46 4.73
N ASP A 44 -10.48 -15.61 5.23
CA ASP A 44 -9.97 -15.66 6.60
C ASP A 44 -10.66 -14.62 7.50
N ALA A 45 -11.98 -14.73 7.62
CA ALA A 45 -12.74 -13.84 8.50
C ALA A 45 -12.31 -14.02 9.97
N PRO A 46 -12.09 -12.93 10.75
CA PRO A 46 -12.51 -11.56 10.50
C PRO A 46 -11.45 -10.63 9.86
N LEU A 47 -10.38 -11.16 9.26
CA LEU A 47 -9.36 -10.35 8.59
C LEU A 47 -9.86 -9.80 7.24
N PRO A 48 -9.23 -8.73 6.70
CA PRO A 48 -8.25 -7.85 7.36
C PRO A 48 -8.91 -6.91 8.39
N HIS A 49 -8.14 -6.27 9.26
CA HIS A 49 -8.72 -5.34 10.24
C HIS A 49 -8.99 -3.94 9.69
N LEU A 50 -8.26 -3.51 8.65
CA LEU A 50 -8.39 -2.17 8.08
C LEU A 50 -9.43 -2.17 6.96
N ASP A 51 -10.18 -1.08 6.86
CA ASP A 51 -11.20 -0.92 5.82
C ASP A 51 -10.61 -0.48 4.48
N LYS A 52 -9.53 0.30 4.52
CA LYS A 52 -8.89 0.90 3.35
C LYS A 52 -7.38 0.99 3.52
N LEU A 53 -6.68 0.97 2.38
CA LEU A 53 -5.25 1.29 2.29
C LEU A 53 -5.05 2.30 1.16
N GLU A 54 -4.22 3.32 1.43
CA GLU A 54 -3.65 4.19 0.40
C GLU A 54 -2.14 3.99 0.35
N ILE A 55 -1.63 3.45 -0.76
CA ILE A 55 -0.20 3.24 -0.97
C ILE A 55 0.29 4.33 -1.91
N ARG A 56 1.14 5.24 -1.41
CA ARG A 56 1.66 6.37 -2.17
C ARG A 56 3.08 6.14 -2.65
N ALA A 57 3.34 6.46 -3.91
CA ALA A 57 4.67 6.38 -4.50
C ALA A 57 5.43 7.69 -4.29
N ILE A 58 6.27 7.75 -3.25
CA ILE A 58 7.16 8.88 -2.98
C ILE A 58 8.60 8.40 -3.17
N ILE A 59 9.25 8.86 -4.25
CA ILE A 59 10.58 8.38 -4.66
C ILE A 59 11.67 8.94 -3.74
N ASP A 60 11.58 10.22 -3.39
CA ASP A 60 12.56 10.87 -2.55
C ASP A 60 12.46 10.42 -1.09
N ALA A 61 13.60 10.01 -0.52
CA ALA A 61 13.64 9.44 0.83
C ALA A 61 13.37 10.49 1.92
N ASP A 62 13.89 11.70 1.76
CA ASP A 62 13.65 12.76 2.73
C ASP A 62 12.18 13.21 2.69
N GLN A 63 11.57 13.25 1.52
CA GLN A 63 10.14 13.49 1.37
C GLN A 63 9.30 12.39 2.02
N ARG A 64 9.67 11.11 1.89
CA ARG A 64 9.00 10.01 2.61
C ARG A 64 9.11 10.18 4.12
N TYR A 65 10.32 10.44 4.62
CA TYR A 65 10.56 10.66 6.05
C TYR A 65 9.76 11.83 6.62
N ASN A 66 9.73 12.96 5.89
CA ASN A 66 8.96 14.13 6.29
C ASN A 66 7.44 13.86 6.26
N THR A 67 6.97 13.09 5.29
CA THR A 67 5.55 12.70 5.21
C THR A 67 5.14 11.84 6.42
N LEU A 68 5.98 10.88 6.81
CA LEU A 68 5.75 10.05 8.00
C LEU A 68 5.75 10.90 9.28
N THR A 69 6.80 11.70 9.50
CA THR A 69 6.97 12.47 10.73
C THR A 69 5.97 13.60 10.92
N SER A 70 5.37 14.10 9.83
CA SER A 70 4.27 15.07 9.90
C SER A 70 2.89 14.44 10.12
N GLY A 71 2.79 13.11 10.19
CA GLY A 71 1.53 12.38 10.30
C GLY A 71 0.76 12.25 8.98
N GLY A 72 1.40 12.55 7.85
CA GLY A 72 0.83 12.37 6.51
C GLY A 72 0.85 10.93 5.99
N ALA A 73 1.53 10.02 6.70
CA ALA A 73 1.51 8.58 6.48
C ALA A 73 1.62 7.85 7.82
N ASP A 74 1.01 6.66 7.92
CA ASP A 74 1.10 5.80 9.11
C ASP A 74 2.29 4.83 9.04
N LEU A 75 2.74 4.50 7.83
CA LEU A 75 3.84 3.58 7.56
C LEU A 75 4.67 4.09 6.37
N SER A 76 5.99 3.88 6.41
CA SER A 76 6.89 4.18 5.29
C SER A 76 7.96 3.11 5.15
N MET A 77 8.36 2.83 3.91
CA MET A 77 9.56 2.05 3.63
C MET A 77 10.76 2.98 3.56
N GLU A 78 11.79 2.71 4.37
CA GLU A 78 13.00 3.53 4.40
C GLU A 78 14.27 2.65 4.34
N GLY A 79 15.22 3.07 3.51
CA GLY A 79 16.53 2.44 3.35
C GLY A 79 17.68 3.44 3.44
N ASN A 80 17.40 4.74 3.57
CA ASN A 80 18.42 5.75 3.80
C ASN A 80 18.88 5.72 5.28
N TRP A 81 20.16 5.41 5.50
CA TRP A 81 20.76 5.32 6.83
C TRP A 81 20.59 6.59 7.68
N THR A 82 20.72 7.77 7.09
CA THR A 82 20.56 9.03 7.82
C THR A 82 19.12 9.18 8.32
N ASN A 83 18.12 8.81 7.51
CA ASN A 83 16.72 8.90 7.92
C ASN A 83 16.35 7.82 8.94
N LEU A 84 16.95 6.63 8.85
CA LEU A 84 16.80 5.60 9.88
C LEU A 84 17.33 6.05 11.24
N THR A 85 18.50 6.69 11.29
CA THR A 85 19.03 7.27 12.53
C THR A 85 18.10 8.34 13.09
N LYS A 86 17.65 9.29 12.27
CA LYS A 86 16.69 10.32 12.70
C LYS A 86 15.39 9.72 13.23
N ALA A 87 14.86 8.69 12.56
CA ALA A 87 13.63 8.02 12.96
C ALA A 87 13.78 7.34 14.33
N ASN A 88 14.89 6.64 14.54
CA ASN A 88 15.21 6.01 15.81
C ASN A 88 15.36 7.05 16.95
N ASP A 89 16.08 8.14 16.69
CA ASP A 89 16.25 9.23 17.67
C ASP A 89 14.92 9.93 18.01
N ALA A 90 13.98 9.97 17.06
CA ALA A 90 12.62 10.47 17.25
C ALA A 90 11.67 9.46 17.93
N GLY A 91 12.14 8.25 18.25
CA GLY A 91 11.34 7.19 18.87
C GLY A 91 10.32 6.53 17.94
N LEU A 92 10.47 6.69 16.62
CA LEU A 92 9.67 5.94 15.65
C LEU A 92 10.08 4.46 15.70
N GLN A 93 9.09 3.58 15.88
CA GLN A 93 9.34 2.15 15.93
C GLN A 93 9.71 1.63 14.55
N ASN A 94 10.82 0.90 14.48
CA ASN A 94 11.11 -0.02 13.39
C ASN A 94 10.42 -1.37 13.70
N ALA A 95 9.63 -1.86 12.75
CA ALA A 95 9.08 -3.21 12.79
C ALA A 95 10.02 -4.21 12.11
#